data_AF-A0A085BHP9-F1
#
_entry.id   AF-A0A085BHP9-F1
#
_cell.length_a   1.000
_cell.length_b   1.000
_cell.length_c   1.000
_cell.angle_alpha   90.00
_cell.angle_beta   90.00
_cell.angle_gamma   90.00
#
_symmetry.space_group_name_H-M   'P 1'
#
loop_
_entity.id
_entity.type
_entity.pdbx_description
1 polymer ?
#
loop_
_entity_poly.entity_id
_entity_poly.type
_entity_poly.pdbx_seq_one_letter_code
_entity_poly.pdbx_strand_id
1 'polypeptide(L)'
;MKSILFLIAYLGLSLQFYFPQNIKVRIIDSEENKPLQNVRIMSDNVVLYSNDDGEVELKNDKKPLNIFAQGYEELTLESLTPIIKLKPLYKDIEEVKISKIDIRQMFQNALKDYLSIYYSKPSLYQSTIKQKGYIDGKMINLLIANIDIWALANAYNFKAQDNVDSFVQIGFNNIKYFKTKVSSNDYPFNTDIQITPKNFIQKLFFNSEIIGFLNDTKNSVFVSKILSENQNIQIIYFETKDEINTYKGKFTYSKTDKVISSFDLYITNMSQSFKNKNKRGEAYEGVATSNNIKYDFYKKDGKYLPALVYTEIKGYALYKEKKYPVSFIQEINFQKFLESDKKGLKNKIDLNKNLTENIANKEIKENNTLLSKEEQKFIDEP
;
A
#
# COMPACT_ATOMS: atom_id res chain seq x y z
N MET A 1 51.26 23.21 28.75
CA MET A 1 50.51 23.47 27.50
C MET A 1 50.47 22.28 26.54
N LYS A 2 51.58 21.56 26.26
CA LYS A 2 51.56 20.40 25.34
C LYS A 2 50.64 19.25 25.77
N SER A 3 50.51 18.97 27.06
CA SER A 3 49.63 17.88 27.57
C SER A 3 48.14 18.21 27.53
N ILE A 4 47.76 19.49 27.56
CA ILE A 4 46.35 19.92 27.46
C ILE A 4 45.87 19.87 26.01
N LEU A 5 46.74 20.23 25.05
CA LEU A 5 46.42 20.06 23.62
C LEU A 5 46.25 18.59 23.23
N PHE A 6 47.02 17.68 23.82
CA PHE A 6 46.86 16.25 23.59
C PHE A 6 45.55 15.71 24.18
N LEU A 7 45.13 16.20 25.35
CA LEU A 7 43.85 15.81 25.95
C LEU A 7 42.66 16.32 25.11
N ILE A 8 42.73 17.54 24.57
CA ILE A 8 41.70 18.11 23.70
C ILE A 8 41.66 17.41 22.33
N ALA A 9 42.81 17.02 21.78
CA ALA A 9 42.87 16.21 20.56
C ALA A 9 42.32 14.78 20.77
N TYR A 10 42.57 14.18 21.95
CA TYR A 10 42.05 12.85 22.29
C TYR A 10 40.54 12.88 22.61
N LEU A 11 40.03 13.94 23.25
CA LEU A 11 38.60 14.19 23.45
C LEU A 11 37.87 14.58 22.16
N GLY A 12 38.57 15.23 21.21
CA GLY A 12 38.04 15.54 19.88
C GLY A 12 37.94 14.32 18.95
N LEU A 13 38.79 13.31 19.16
CA LEU A 13 38.78 12.03 18.43
C LEU A 13 37.83 10.98 19.02
N SER A 14 37.42 11.11 20.28
CA SER A 14 36.43 10.22 20.91
C SER A 14 34.98 10.67 20.73
N LEU A 15 34.74 11.88 20.21
CA LEU A 15 33.47 12.29 19.63
C LEU A 15 33.33 11.68 18.22
N GLN A 16 33.37 10.36 18.13
CA GLN A 16 32.78 9.68 16.98
C GLN A 16 31.29 10.01 17.01
N PHE A 17 30.88 10.91 16.13
CA PHE A 17 29.49 11.19 15.86
C PHE A 17 28.80 9.85 15.52
N TYR A 18 28.03 9.32 16.47
CA TYR A 18 27.07 8.25 16.21
C TYR A 18 25.94 8.84 15.35
N PHE A 19 26.23 9.08 14.07
CA PHE A 19 25.16 9.29 13.11
C PHE A 19 24.41 7.97 12.98
N PRO A 20 23.08 7.96 13.17
CA PRO A 20 22.31 6.75 12.95
C PRO A 20 22.51 6.30 11.51
N GLN A 21 23.18 5.15 11.34
CA GLN A 21 23.35 4.53 10.04
C GLN A 21 22.06 3.85 9.64
N ASN A 22 21.73 3.95 8.36
CA ASN A 22 20.69 3.11 7.80
C ASN A 22 21.23 1.69 7.61
N ILE A 23 20.44 0.69 8.00
CA ILE A 23 20.76 -0.72 7.84
C ILE A 23 19.68 -1.35 6.98
N LYS A 24 20.11 -2.12 5.98
CA LYS A 24 19.21 -2.96 5.20
C LYS A 24 18.85 -4.20 6.02
N VAL A 25 17.56 -4.40 6.23
CA VAL A 25 17.01 -5.53 6.98
C VAL A 25 16.17 -6.38 6.05
N ARG A 26 16.33 -7.70 6.14
CA ARG A 26 15.51 -8.68 5.43
C ARG A 26 14.53 -9.34 6.38
N ILE A 27 13.26 -9.39 6.00
CA ILE A 27 12.19 -10.00 6.77
C ILE A 27 11.74 -11.26 6.04
N ILE A 28 11.73 -12.37 6.78
CA ILE A 28 11.40 -13.69 6.25
C ILE A 28 10.40 -14.43 7.13
N ASP A 29 9.68 -15.36 6.51
CA ASP A 29 8.93 -16.39 7.21
C ASP A 29 9.90 -17.29 8.00
N SER A 30 9.64 -17.50 9.29
CA SER A 30 10.53 -18.30 10.15
C SER A 30 10.55 -19.79 9.81
N GLU A 31 9.48 -20.30 9.20
CA GLU A 31 9.31 -21.71 8.85
C GLU A 31 9.72 -21.98 7.39
N GLU A 32 9.25 -21.16 6.45
CA GLU A 32 9.54 -21.37 5.02
C GLU A 32 10.81 -20.67 4.53
N ASN A 33 11.39 -19.77 5.33
CA ASN A 33 12.52 -18.90 4.96
C ASN A 33 12.27 -18.08 3.67
N LYS A 34 11.01 -17.88 3.29
CA LYS A 34 10.63 -17.03 2.15
C LYS A 34 10.62 -15.56 2.56
N PRO A 35 11.00 -14.64 1.66
CA PRO A 35 10.87 -13.20 1.91
C PRO A 35 9.40 -12.80 2.10
N LEU A 36 9.16 -11.90 3.04
CA LEU A 36 7.83 -11.35 3.31
C LEU A 36 7.72 -9.92 2.78
N GLN A 37 6.92 -9.74 1.74
CA GLN A 37 6.56 -8.43 1.20
C GLN A 37 5.48 -7.73 2.04
N ASN A 38 5.44 -6.41 1.98
CA ASN A 38 4.45 -5.56 2.68
C ASN A 38 4.34 -5.86 4.19
N VAL A 39 5.44 -6.22 4.84
CA VAL A 39 5.51 -6.25 6.31
C VAL A 39 5.59 -4.82 6.80
N ARG A 40 4.70 -4.42 7.71
CA ARG A 40 4.72 -3.10 8.32
C ARG A 40 5.79 -3.04 9.40
N ILE A 41 6.59 -1.98 9.37
CA ILE A 41 7.57 -1.64 10.41
C ILE A 41 7.25 -0.23 10.89
N MET A 42 7.05 -0.07 12.18
CA MET A 42 6.82 1.22 12.81
C MET A 42 7.96 1.58 13.76
N SER A 43 8.50 2.78 13.56
CA SER A 43 9.48 3.41 14.46
C SER A 43 9.20 4.90 14.54
N ASP A 44 9.09 5.46 15.75
CA ASP A 44 8.93 6.92 15.97
C ASP A 44 7.80 7.57 15.15
N ASN A 45 6.63 6.92 15.12
CA ASN A 45 5.46 7.34 14.31
C ASN A 45 5.71 7.38 12.79
N VAL A 46 6.79 6.76 12.31
CA VAL A 46 7.05 6.51 10.89
C VAL A 46 6.67 5.08 10.56
N VAL A 47 5.85 4.92 9.52
CA VAL A 47 5.45 3.64 8.96
C VAL A 47 6.28 3.36 7.72
N LEU A 48 6.90 2.19 7.69
CA LEU A 48 7.67 1.65 6.56
C LEU A 48 7.16 0.26 6.20
N TYR A 49 7.42 -0.16 4.97
CA TYR A 49 7.06 -1.49 4.49
C TYR A 49 8.25 -2.17 3.82
N SER A 50 8.35 -3.49 3.96
CA SER A 50 9.27 -4.30 3.16
C SER A 50 8.85 -4.34 1.68
N ASN A 51 9.83 -4.31 0.78
CA ASN A 51 9.64 -4.45 -0.66
C ASN A 51 9.33 -5.90 -1.08
N ASP A 52 9.23 -6.16 -2.39
CA ASP A 52 8.91 -7.49 -2.94
C ASP A 52 9.92 -8.59 -2.52
N ASP A 53 11.18 -8.22 -2.24
CA ASP A 53 12.23 -9.13 -1.78
C ASP A 53 12.24 -9.31 -0.24
N GLY A 54 11.26 -8.72 0.45
CA GLY A 54 11.18 -8.69 1.89
C GLY A 54 12.27 -7.83 2.53
N GLU A 55 12.79 -6.83 1.83
CA GLU A 55 13.84 -5.95 2.35
C GLU A 55 13.29 -4.55 2.69
N VAL A 56 13.82 -3.95 3.75
CA VAL A 56 13.52 -2.58 4.19
C VAL A 56 14.79 -1.91 4.70
N GLU A 57 14.91 -0.60 4.50
CA GLU A 57 16.01 0.20 5.06
C GLU A 57 15.53 0.90 6.34
N LEU A 58 16.20 0.63 7.46
CA LEU A 58 15.83 1.12 8.79
C LEU A 58 16.96 1.93 9.42
N LYS A 59 16.61 3.00 10.14
CA LYS A 59 17.59 3.78 10.92
C LYS A 59 17.98 3.02 12.17
N ASN A 60 19.28 2.89 12.41
CA ASN A 60 19.81 2.37 13.67
C ASN A 60 19.89 3.47 14.73
N ASP A 61 18.74 3.87 15.25
CA ASP A 61 18.60 4.92 16.28
C ASP A 61 18.19 4.37 17.66
N LYS A 62 18.33 3.06 17.87
CA LYS A 62 17.99 2.33 19.12
C LYS A 62 16.55 2.54 19.61
N LYS A 63 15.63 2.89 18.71
CA LYS A 63 14.21 2.98 19.05
C LYS A 63 13.53 1.62 18.90
N PRO A 64 12.51 1.32 19.73
CA PRO A 64 11.70 0.13 19.57
C PRO A 64 11.05 0.10 18.18
N LEU A 65 11.06 -1.08 17.56
CA LEU A 65 10.45 -1.34 16.27
C LEU A 65 9.24 -2.25 16.48
N ASN A 66 8.06 -1.82 16.04
CA ASN A 66 6.88 -2.69 15.99
C ASN A 66 6.71 -3.23 14.58
N ILE A 67 6.67 -4.55 14.47
CA ILE A 67 6.68 -5.27 13.19
C ILE A 67 5.41 -6.10 13.11
N PHE A 68 4.64 -5.87 12.05
CA PHE A 68 3.34 -6.49 11.84
C PHE A 68 3.19 -7.00 10.41
N ALA A 69 2.68 -8.22 10.28
CA ALA A 69 2.22 -8.79 9.02
C ALA A 69 0.97 -9.64 9.27
N GLN A 70 -0.02 -9.55 8.38
CA GLN A 70 -1.27 -10.28 8.55
C GLN A 70 -1.05 -11.80 8.51
N GLY A 71 -1.33 -12.48 9.62
CA GLY A 71 -1.12 -13.93 9.76
C GLY A 71 0.18 -14.32 10.45
N TYR A 72 0.95 -13.34 10.95
CA TYR A 72 2.18 -13.56 11.69
C TYR A 72 2.09 -12.99 13.11
N GLU A 73 2.87 -13.54 14.04
CA GLU A 73 3.05 -13.00 15.38
C GLU A 73 3.62 -11.58 15.29
N GLU A 74 2.99 -10.64 15.98
CA GLU A 74 3.49 -9.27 16.10
C GLU A 74 4.77 -9.27 16.94
N LEU A 75 5.78 -8.53 16.51
CA LEU A 75 7.10 -8.53 17.10
C LEU A 75 7.53 -7.10 17.43
N THR A 76 7.91 -6.88 18.69
CA THR A 76 8.59 -5.65 19.13
C THR A 76 10.08 -5.94 19.34
N LEU A 77 10.95 -5.16 18.70
CA LEU A 77 12.41 -5.29 18.83
C LEU A 77 13.03 -4.02 19.41
N GLU A 78 13.88 -4.17 20.41
CA GLU A 78 14.68 -3.09 21.02
C GLU A 78 15.99 -2.82 20.26
N SER A 79 16.42 -3.78 19.43
CA SER A 79 17.66 -3.69 18.65
C SER A 79 17.50 -4.30 17.27
N LEU A 80 18.09 -3.65 16.26
CA LEU A 80 18.06 -4.10 14.87
C LEU A 80 18.97 -5.31 14.63
N THR A 81 18.44 -6.30 13.92
CA THR A 81 19.19 -7.39 13.32
C THR A 81 19.07 -7.33 11.79
N PRO A 82 20.09 -7.76 11.02
CA PRO A 82 20.01 -7.76 9.55
C PRO A 82 18.92 -8.68 8.99
N ILE A 83 18.53 -9.72 9.75
CA ILE A 83 17.47 -10.64 9.39
C ILE A 83 16.46 -10.68 10.54
N ILE A 84 15.20 -10.50 10.21
CA ILE A 84 14.06 -10.63 11.12
C ILE A 84 13.21 -11.79 10.64
N LYS A 85 12.89 -12.71 11.56
CA LYS A 85 12.06 -13.88 11.26
C LYS A 85 10.70 -13.70 11.91
N LEU A 86 9.64 -13.71 11.11
CA LEU A 86 8.27 -13.67 11.62
C LEU A 86 7.69 -15.07 11.67
N LYS A 87 7.09 -15.42 12.80
CA LYS A 87 6.46 -16.72 13.02
C LYS A 87 5.00 -16.70 12.56
N PRO A 88 4.57 -17.61 11.68
CA PRO A 88 3.16 -17.73 11.30
C PRO A 88 2.26 -18.02 12.52
N LEU A 89 1.09 -17.40 12.57
CA LEU A 89 0.07 -17.64 13.60
C LEU A 89 -0.73 -18.93 13.37
N TYR A 90 -0.76 -19.40 12.13
CA TYR A 90 -1.48 -20.60 11.72
C TYR A 90 -0.78 -21.18 10.48
N LYS A 91 -0.90 -22.50 10.31
CA LYS A 91 -0.58 -23.18 9.05
C LYS A 91 -1.88 -23.38 8.30
N ASP A 92 -1.85 -23.29 6.97
CA ASP A 92 -3.06 -23.49 6.13
C ASP A 92 -3.71 -24.88 6.30
N ILE A 93 -3.12 -25.79 7.07
CA ILE A 93 -3.48 -27.21 7.15
C ILE A 93 -3.93 -27.68 8.54
N GLU A 94 -3.66 -26.97 9.64
CA GLU A 94 -4.01 -27.48 10.99
C GLU A 94 -4.71 -26.43 11.85
N GLU A 95 -5.96 -26.77 12.20
CA GLU A 95 -6.89 -26.10 13.11
C GLU A 95 -7.77 -24.96 12.52
N VAL A 96 -8.69 -25.35 11.63
CA VAL A 96 -9.79 -24.48 11.19
C VAL A 96 -11.03 -24.71 12.05
N LYS A 97 -11.39 -23.74 12.89
CA LYS A 97 -12.74 -23.69 13.48
C LYS A 97 -13.72 -23.16 12.46
N ILE A 98 -14.51 -24.05 11.87
CA ILE A 98 -15.69 -23.65 11.08
C ILE A 98 -16.68 -23.06 12.07
N SER A 99 -16.80 -21.73 12.08
CA SER A 99 -17.75 -21.00 12.89
C SER A 99 -18.66 -20.19 11.98
N LYS A 100 -19.92 -20.05 12.37
CA LYS A 100 -20.90 -19.25 11.62
C LYS A 100 -20.66 -17.77 11.92
N ILE A 101 -19.65 -17.18 11.28
CA ILE A 101 -19.37 -15.75 11.36
C ILE A 101 -20.19 -15.03 10.29
N ASP A 102 -21.01 -14.08 10.74
CA ASP A 102 -21.71 -13.18 9.83
C ASP A 102 -20.78 -12.08 9.33
N ILE A 103 -20.09 -12.39 8.23
CA ILE A 103 -19.14 -11.50 7.56
C ILE A 103 -19.81 -10.18 7.17
N ARG A 104 -21.05 -10.24 6.68
CA ARG A 104 -21.81 -9.05 6.27
C ARG A 104 -22.04 -8.14 7.47
N GLN A 105 -22.48 -8.69 8.59
CA GLN A 105 -22.71 -7.93 9.82
C GLN A 105 -21.43 -7.26 10.33
N MET A 106 -20.26 -7.93 10.24
CA MET A 106 -18.99 -7.34 10.65
C MET A 106 -18.63 -6.09 9.81
N PHE A 107 -18.78 -6.17 8.49
CA PHE A 107 -18.56 -5.03 7.60
C PHE A 107 -19.58 -3.90 7.83
N GLN A 108 -20.86 -4.25 8.01
CA GLN A 108 -21.90 -3.27 8.33
C GLN A 108 -21.66 -2.55 9.65
N ASN A 109 -21.20 -3.27 10.69
CA ASN A 109 -20.83 -2.68 11.96
C ASN A 109 -19.63 -1.73 11.81
N ALA A 110 -18.60 -2.14 11.06
CA ALA A 110 -17.44 -1.29 10.78
C ALA A 110 -17.84 0.01 10.07
N LEU A 111 -18.85 -0.01 9.18
CA LEU A 111 -19.38 1.18 8.53
C LEU A 111 -20.21 2.07 9.45
N LYS A 112 -21.06 1.48 10.29
CA LYS A 112 -21.93 2.21 11.21
C LYS A 112 -21.13 3.14 12.14
N ASP A 113 -20.02 2.63 12.65
CA ASP A 113 -19.16 3.32 13.61
C ASP A 113 -17.85 3.84 12.97
N TYR A 114 -17.80 3.94 11.63
CA TYR A 114 -16.54 4.17 10.91
C TYR A 114 -15.79 5.42 11.39
N LEU A 115 -16.47 6.57 11.51
CA LEU A 115 -15.83 7.82 11.94
C LEU A 115 -15.53 7.88 13.46
N SER A 116 -16.07 6.95 14.25
CA SER A 116 -15.72 6.83 15.68
C SER A 116 -14.53 5.90 15.90
N ILE A 117 -14.29 4.95 15.00
CA ILE A 117 -13.21 3.96 15.08
C ILE A 117 -11.96 4.44 14.34
N TYR A 118 -12.12 4.83 13.08
CA TYR A 118 -11.03 5.37 12.25
C TYR A 118 -10.92 6.87 12.50
N TYR A 119 -9.70 7.42 12.36
CA TYR A 119 -9.48 8.85 12.58
C TYR A 119 -10.33 9.68 11.60
N SER A 120 -11.10 10.64 12.11
CA SER A 120 -12.18 11.30 11.36
C SER A 120 -12.06 12.82 11.29
N LYS A 121 -11.00 13.39 11.86
CA LYS A 121 -10.68 14.82 11.75
C LYS A 121 -9.84 15.09 10.50
N PRO A 122 -9.58 16.37 10.16
CA PRO A 122 -8.69 16.66 9.06
C PRO A 122 -7.27 16.16 9.35
N SER A 123 -6.62 15.67 8.30
CA SER A 123 -5.35 14.96 8.38
C SER A 123 -4.46 15.31 7.20
N LEU A 124 -3.16 15.21 7.42
CA LEU A 124 -2.14 15.26 6.40
C LEU A 124 -1.24 14.03 6.54
N TYR A 125 -1.14 13.27 5.46
CA TYR A 125 -0.21 12.16 5.35
C TYR A 125 0.92 12.53 4.41
N GLN A 126 2.15 12.29 4.85
CA GLN A 126 3.29 12.22 3.96
C GLN A 126 3.44 10.77 3.55
N SER A 127 3.30 10.52 2.25
CA SER A 127 3.16 9.18 1.70
C SER A 127 4.15 8.92 0.57
N THR A 128 4.42 7.65 0.31
CA THR A 128 5.07 7.21 -0.93
C THR A 128 4.03 6.50 -1.78
N ILE A 129 3.97 6.82 -3.07
CA ILE A 129 3.23 6.06 -4.07
C ILE A 129 4.22 5.32 -4.97
N LYS A 130 3.92 4.05 -5.24
CA LYS A 130 4.62 3.20 -6.19
C LYS A 130 3.61 2.67 -7.20
N GLN A 131 3.88 2.83 -8.49
CA GLN A 131 3.11 2.23 -9.57
C GLN A 131 4.03 1.37 -10.45
N LYS A 132 3.58 0.17 -10.78
CA LYS A 132 4.26 -0.75 -11.70
C LYS A 132 3.30 -1.16 -12.81
N GLY A 133 3.77 -1.13 -14.05
CA GLY A 133 3.03 -1.61 -15.22
C GLY A 133 3.77 -2.76 -15.87
N TYR A 134 3.05 -3.81 -16.22
CA TYR A 134 3.58 -4.99 -16.88
C TYR A 134 2.78 -5.32 -18.14
N ILE A 135 3.48 -5.78 -19.17
CA ILE A 135 2.87 -6.39 -20.35
C ILE A 135 3.67 -7.63 -20.73
N ASP A 136 2.97 -8.71 -21.08
CA ASP A 136 3.58 -10.01 -21.40
C ASP A 136 4.54 -10.50 -20.29
N GLY A 137 4.18 -10.20 -19.03
CA GLY A 137 4.97 -10.56 -17.85
C GLY A 137 6.26 -9.76 -17.65
N LYS A 138 6.50 -8.70 -18.45
CA LYS A 138 7.69 -7.84 -18.33
C LYS A 138 7.29 -6.48 -17.80
N MET A 139 8.06 -5.96 -16.84
CA MET A 139 7.89 -4.59 -16.37
C MET A 139 8.20 -3.62 -17.52
N ILE A 140 7.27 -2.69 -17.74
CA ILE A 140 7.38 -1.64 -18.75
C ILE A 140 7.26 -0.24 -18.16
N ASN A 141 6.78 -0.11 -16.92
CA ASN A 141 6.64 1.17 -16.23
C ASN A 141 6.94 0.97 -14.75
N LEU A 142 7.73 1.89 -14.18
CA LEU A 142 7.96 2.04 -12.76
C LEU A 142 7.91 3.54 -12.42
N LEU A 143 7.02 3.90 -11.50
CA LEU A 143 6.97 5.23 -10.88
C LEU A 143 7.03 5.06 -9.37
N ILE A 144 7.95 5.77 -8.72
CA ILE A 144 8.00 5.92 -7.27
C ILE A 144 8.11 7.41 -6.96
N ALA A 145 7.17 7.93 -6.18
CA ALA A 145 7.11 9.34 -5.84
C ALA A 145 6.68 9.56 -4.38
N ASN A 146 7.11 10.67 -3.79
CA ASN A 146 6.53 11.15 -2.55
C ASN A 146 5.36 12.06 -2.85
N ILE A 147 4.25 11.80 -2.18
CA ILE A 147 3.01 12.59 -2.26
C ILE A 147 2.55 12.98 -0.87
N ASP A 148 1.85 14.09 -0.79
CA ASP A 148 1.10 14.47 0.40
C ASP A 148 -0.38 14.17 0.15
N ILE A 149 -1.06 13.57 1.12
CA ILE A 149 -2.51 13.32 1.04
C ILE A 149 -3.15 14.08 2.19
N TRP A 150 -3.88 15.14 1.86
CA TRP A 150 -4.76 15.81 2.81
C TRP A 150 -6.17 15.26 2.68
N ALA A 151 -6.81 14.96 3.80
CA ALA A 151 -8.20 14.56 3.83
C ALA A 151 -8.93 15.32 4.94
N LEU A 152 -10.14 15.79 4.65
CA LEU A 152 -11.02 16.45 5.61
C LEU A 152 -11.47 15.48 6.72
N ALA A 153 -11.67 14.22 6.35
CA ALA A 153 -11.86 13.07 7.21
C ALA A 153 -11.28 11.84 6.50
N ASN A 154 -10.82 10.80 7.21
CA ASN A 154 -10.35 9.57 6.56
C ASN A 154 -11.50 8.67 6.07
N ALA A 155 -12.50 9.26 5.44
CA ALA A 155 -13.61 8.57 4.81
C ALA A 155 -13.94 9.23 3.48
N TYR A 156 -14.25 8.43 2.47
CA TYR A 156 -14.74 8.94 1.20
C TYR A 156 -16.12 9.57 1.37
N ASN A 157 -16.28 10.80 0.89
CA ASN A 157 -17.56 11.50 0.93
C ASN A 157 -18.31 11.33 -0.40
N PHE A 158 -19.19 10.32 -0.44
CA PHE A 158 -20.03 10.03 -1.61
C PHE A 158 -20.93 11.20 -2.05
N LYS A 159 -21.31 12.09 -1.12
CA LYS A 159 -22.14 13.27 -1.46
C LYS A 159 -21.36 14.35 -2.22
N ALA A 160 -20.03 14.31 -2.16
CA ALA A 160 -19.14 15.25 -2.81
C ALA A 160 -18.30 14.59 -3.91
N GLN A 161 -18.73 13.45 -4.46
CA GLN A 161 -17.99 12.71 -5.50
C GLN A 161 -17.70 13.54 -6.76
N ASP A 162 -18.54 14.53 -7.07
CA ASP A 162 -18.35 15.44 -8.21
C ASP A 162 -17.42 16.63 -7.87
N ASN A 163 -17.09 16.81 -6.59
CA ASN A 163 -16.18 17.84 -6.09
C ASN A 163 -15.22 17.23 -5.05
N VAL A 164 -14.44 16.25 -5.50
CA VAL A 164 -13.50 15.48 -4.67
C VAL A 164 -12.52 16.38 -3.90
N ASP A 165 -12.06 17.45 -4.55
CA ASP A 165 -11.17 18.46 -3.97
C ASP A 165 -11.69 19.11 -2.67
N SER A 166 -13.01 19.06 -2.43
CA SER A 166 -13.62 19.59 -1.20
C SER A 166 -13.31 18.78 0.05
N PHE A 167 -12.92 17.51 -0.09
CA PHE A 167 -12.68 16.61 1.04
C PHE A 167 -11.37 15.83 0.96
N VAL A 168 -10.72 15.76 -0.20
CA VAL A 168 -9.41 15.12 -0.34
C VAL A 168 -8.59 15.83 -1.40
N GLN A 169 -7.31 16.03 -1.11
CA GLN A 169 -6.37 16.69 -2.01
C GLN A 169 -5.05 15.94 -1.98
N ILE A 170 -4.41 15.86 -3.14
CA ILE A 170 -3.09 15.25 -3.29
C ILE A 170 -2.10 16.37 -3.64
N GLY A 171 -0.99 16.39 -2.93
CA GLY A 171 0.18 17.21 -3.22
C GLY A 171 1.28 16.32 -3.78
N PHE A 172 2.10 16.86 -4.66
CA PHE A 172 3.21 16.12 -5.26
C PHE A 172 4.52 16.77 -4.87
N ASN A 173 5.40 15.99 -4.22
CA ASN A 173 6.63 16.50 -3.64
C ASN A 173 7.81 16.28 -4.59
N ASN A 174 8.16 15.01 -4.86
CA ASN A 174 9.24 14.65 -5.78
C ASN A 174 9.09 13.23 -6.34
N ILE A 175 9.67 13.01 -7.52
CA ILE A 175 9.92 11.67 -8.06
C ILE A 175 11.20 11.13 -7.43
N LYS A 176 11.14 9.89 -6.93
CA LYS A 176 12.29 9.07 -6.53
C LYS A 176 12.83 8.28 -7.73
N TYR A 177 11.93 7.60 -8.44
CA TYR A 177 12.24 6.84 -9.66
C TYR A 177 11.11 6.99 -10.66
N PHE A 178 11.44 7.16 -11.94
CA PHE A 178 10.47 7.11 -13.02
C PHE A 178 11.13 6.56 -14.28
N LYS A 179 10.61 5.45 -14.79
CA LYS A 179 11.07 4.84 -16.04
C LYS A 179 9.93 4.17 -16.77
N THR A 180 9.86 4.39 -18.08
CA THR A 180 8.95 3.69 -18.98
C THR A 180 9.76 3.10 -20.12
N LYS A 181 9.63 1.80 -20.37
CA LYS A 181 10.29 1.10 -21.47
C LYS A 181 9.49 1.28 -22.75
N VAL A 182 10.21 1.57 -23.84
CA VAL A 182 9.67 1.59 -25.19
C VAL A 182 10.19 0.33 -25.88
N SER A 183 9.33 -0.66 -26.10
CA SER A 183 9.73 -1.97 -26.66
C SER A 183 10.21 -1.83 -28.11
N SER A 184 9.46 -1.08 -28.92
CA SER A 184 9.75 -0.73 -30.32
C SER A 184 8.72 0.31 -30.79
N ASN A 185 9.03 1.25 -31.69
CA ASN A 185 8.06 2.29 -32.12
C ASN A 185 6.69 1.76 -32.57
N ASP A 186 6.62 0.50 -33.00
CA ASP A 186 5.39 -0.16 -33.44
C ASP A 186 4.52 -0.70 -32.30
N TYR A 187 5.09 -0.88 -31.10
CA TYR A 187 4.38 -1.45 -29.95
C TYR A 187 3.31 -0.48 -29.42
N PRO A 188 2.03 -0.90 -29.40
CA PRO A 188 0.90 -0.01 -29.14
C PRO A 188 0.82 0.48 -27.69
N PHE A 189 1.55 -0.12 -26.75
CA PHE A 189 1.49 0.21 -25.33
C PHE A 189 2.79 0.84 -24.80
N ASN A 190 3.63 1.44 -25.67
CA ASN A 190 4.79 2.23 -25.25
C ASN A 190 4.38 3.57 -24.64
N THR A 191 3.64 3.53 -23.55
CA THR A 191 3.06 4.71 -22.94
C THR A 191 3.37 4.73 -21.46
N ASP A 192 3.31 5.93 -20.90
CA ASP A 192 3.35 6.11 -19.45
C ASP A 192 2.07 5.50 -18.89
N ILE A 193 2.14 4.25 -18.42
CA ILE A 193 0.95 3.56 -17.92
C ILE A 193 0.84 3.81 -16.43
N GLN A 194 0.18 4.90 -16.10
CA GLN A 194 -0.13 5.30 -14.73
C GLN A 194 -1.60 5.13 -14.43
N ILE A 195 -1.90 4.86 -13.17
CA ILE A 195 -3.25 5.06 -12.66
C ILE A 195 -3.36 6.53 -12.28
N THR A 196 -4.22 7.26 -12.98
CA THR A 196 -4.46 8.68 -12.70
C THR A 196 -5.04 8.87 -11.29
N PRO A 197 -4.74 9.98 -10.60
CA PRO A 197 -5.24 10.24 -9.25
C PRO A 197 -6.74 10.08 -9.11
N LYS A 198 -7.53 10.64 -10.03
CA LYS A 198 -8.99 10.50 -10.04
C LYS A 198 -9.46 9.04 -9.96
N ASN A 199 -8.72 8.09 -10.55
CA ASN A 199 -9.09 6.68 -10.60
C ASN A 199 -8.72 5.91 -9.31
N PHE A 200 -7.90 6.48 -8.42
CA PHE A 200 -7.53 5.81 -7.17
C PHE A 200 -7.95 6.54 -5.90
N ILE A 201 -8.42 7.80 -5.97
CA ILE A 201 -8.80 8.55 -4.76
C ILE A 201 -9.88 7.85 -3.94
N GLN A 202 -10.89 7.29 -4.60
CA GLN A 202 -11.93 6.54 -3.92
C GLN A 202 -11.35 5.35 -3.12
N LYS A 203 -10.32 4.70 -3.66
CA LYS A 203 -9.60 3.57 -3.05
C LYS A 203 -8.67 3.99 -1.91
N LEU A 204 -8.43 5.28 -1.68
CA LEU A 204 -7.70 5.72 -0.49
C LEU A 204 -8.49 5.47 0.80
N PHE A 205 -9.81 5.25 0.68
CA PHE A 205 -10.71 5.21 1.82
C PHE A 205 -11.44 3.88 1.91
N PHE A 206 -11.16 3.16 2.99
CA PHE A 206 -11.68 1.81 3.19
C PHE A 206 -13.20 1.76 3.37
N ASN A 207 -13.85 2.81 3.88
CA ASN A 207 -15.32 2.87 3.89
C ASN A 207 -15.91 2.72 2.48
N SER A 208 -15.23 3.24 1.46
CA SER A 208 -15.69 3.08 0.09
C SER A 208 -15.55 1.65 -0.41
N GLU A 209 -14.46 0.98 -0.04
CA GLU A 209 -14.26 -0.43 -0.38
C GLU A 209 -15.33 -1.31 0.28
N ILE A 210 -15.59 -1.09 1.57
CA ILE A 210 -16.61 -1.88 2.29
C ILE A 210 -17.99 -1.68 1.65
N ILE A 211 -18.36 -0.45 1.28
CA ILE A 211 -19.63 -0.16 0.62
C ILE A 211 -19.71 -0.85 -0.74
N GLY A 212 -18.67 -0.76 -1.56
CA GLY A 212 -18.59 -1.45 -2.85
C GLY A 212 -18.76 -2.96 -2.69
N PHE A 213 -17.95 -3.56 -1.82
CA PHE A 213 -17.99 -4.98 -1.51
C PHE A 213 -19.36 -5.46 -1.02
N LEU A 214 -20.01 -4.72 -0.11
CA LEU A 214 -21.33 -5.07 0.41
C LEU A 214 -22.44 -4.97 -0.65
N ASN A 215 -22.31 -4.03 -1.59
CA ASN A 215 -23.24 -3.86 -2.71
C ASN A 215 -23.08 -5.00 -3.72
N ASP A 216 -21.84 -5.29 -4.13
CA ASP A 216 -21.54 -6.34 -5.10
C ASP A 216 -21.95 -7.72 -4.58
N THR A 217 -21.83 -7.94 -3.28
CA THR A 217 -22.17 -9.22 -2.64
C THR A 217 -23.54 -9.23 -1.98
N LYS A 218 -24.45 -8.27 -2.25
CA LYS A 218 -25.72 -8.07 -1.50
C LYS A 218 -26.55 -9.34 -1.30
N ASN A 219 -26.63 -10.20 -2.30
CA ASN A 219 -27.43 -11.43 -2.30
C ASN A 219 -26.59 -12.71 -2.16
N SER A 220 -25.29 -12.56 -1.91
CA SER A 220 -24.35 -13.67 -1.89
C SER A 220 -24.28 -14.34 -0.50
N VAL A 221 -24.06 -15.66 -0.52
CA VAL A 221 -23.80 -16.45 0.69
C VAL A 221 -22.29 -16.46 0.94
N PHE A 222 -21.92 -16.26 2.21
CA PHE A 222 -20.53 -16.27 2.65
C PHE A 222 -20.16 -17.62 3.24
N VAL A 223 -19.02 -18.14 2.82
CA VAL A 223 -18.29 -19.20 3.53
C VAL A 223 -17.20 -18.52 4.32
N SER A 224 -17.15 -18.76 5.64
CA SER A 224 -16.17 -18.12 6.52
C SER A 224 -15.46 -19.12 7.43
N LYS A 225 -14.23 -18.79 7.80
CA LYS A 225 -13.35 -19.60 8.65
C LYS A 225 -12.52 -18.70 9.55
N ILE A 226 -12.37 -19.09 10.82
CA ILE A 226 -11.37 -18.49 11.70
C ILE A 226 -10.05 -19.19 11.41
N LEU A 227 -9.05 -18.43 10.98
CA LEU A 227 -7.70 -18.93 10.75
C LEU A 227 -6.85 -18.89 12.02
N SER A 228 -7.04 -17.85 12.85
CA SER A 228 -6.37 -17.71 14.13
C SER A 228 -7.19 -16.80 15.04
N GLU A 229 -7.16 -17.07 16.34
CA GLU A 229 -7.84 -16.25 17.34
C GLU A 229 -7.06 -16.27 18.66
N ASN A 230 -6.86 -15.09 19.23
CA ASN A 230 -6.40 -14.93 20.61
C ASN A 230 -7.37 -14.02 21.38
N GLN A 231 -7.03 -13.55 22.57
CA GLN A 231 -7.93 -12.72 23.38
C GLN A 231 -8.32 -11.39 22.69
N ASN A 232 -7.44 -10.82 21.88
CA ASN A 232 -7.58 -9.47 21.32
C ASN A 232 -7.96 -9.46 19.84
N ILE A 233 -7.44 -10.40 19.05
CA ILE A 233 -7.58 -10.41 17.59
C ILE A 233 -8.16 -11.72 17.07
N GLN A 234 -8.82 -11.62 15.93
CA GLN A 234 -9.32 -12.74 15.15
C GLN A 234 -8.92 -12.53 13.68
N ILE A 235 -8.34 -13.55 13.05
CA ILE A 235 -8.04 -13.54 11.62
C ILE A 235 -9.07 -14.41 10.93
N ILE A 236 -9.83 -13.81 10.03
CA ILE A 236 -10.98 -14.44 9.38
C ILE A 236 -10.71 -14.52 7.89
N TYR A 237 -10.87 -15.72 7.34
CA TYR A 237 -11.00 -15.95 5.91
C TYR A 237 -12.49 -15.92 5.53
N PHE A 238 -12.78 -15.38 4.36
CA PHE A 238 -14.09 -15.49 3.74
C PHE A 238 -13.98 -15.76 2.25
N GLU A 239 -15.01 -16.43 1.74
CA GLU A 239 -15.23 -16.64 0.31
C GLU A 239 -16.70 -16.41 -0.01
N THR A 240 -16.95 -15.70 -1.10
CA THR A 240 -18.29 -15.51 -1.63
C THR A 240 -18.24 -15.32 -3.15
N LYS A 241 -19.40 -15.37 -3.80
CA LYS A 241 -19.51 -15.15 -5.24
C LYS A 241 -20.77 -14.35 -5.56
N ASP A 242 -20.67 -13.46 -6.52
CA ASP A 242 -21.85 -12.89 -7.18
C ASP A 242 -22.17 -13.72 -8.45
N GLU A 243 -22.93 -13.16 -9.39
CA GLU A 243 -23.28 -13.83 -10.65
C GLU A 243 -22.06 -14.11 -11.56
N ILE A 244 -21.00 -13.30 -11.43
CA ILE A 244 -19.84 -13.27 -12.32
C ILE A 244 -18.54 -13.51 -11.53
N ASN A 245 -18.35 -12.77 -10.44
CA ASN A 245 -17.09 -12.66 -9.72
C ASN A 245 -17.04 -13.62 -8.52
N THR A 246 -15.84 -14.14 -8.27
CA THR A 246 -15.51 -14.84 -7.02
C THR A 246 -14.64 -13.94 -6.15
N TYR A 247 -15.02 -13.81 -4.89
CA TYR A 247 -14.35 -13.00 -3.88
C TYR A 247 -13.75 -13.93 -2.84
N LYS A 248 -12.43 -13.84 -2.63
CA LYS A 248 -11.71 -14.54 -1.56
C LYS A 248 -10.94 -13.50 -0.76
N GLY A 249 -11.15 -13.45 0.54
CA GLY A 249 -10.49 -12.44 1.35
C GLY A 249 -10.11 -12.92 2.73
N LYS A 250 -9.23 -12.15 3.34
CA LYS A 250 -8.74 -12.33 4.71
C LYS A 250 -8.73 -10.98 5.40
N PHE A 251 -9.25 -10.91 6.63
CA PHE A 251 -9.16 -9.70 7.43
C PHE A 251 -8.81 -10.00 8.88
N THR A 252 -8.09 -9.06 9.51
CA THR A 252 -7.82 -9.07 10.95
C THR A 252 -8.84 -8.18 11.63
N TYR A 253 -9.52 -8.72 12.62
CA TYR A 253 -10.52 -8.04 13.43
C TYR A 253 -10.02 -7.89 14.86
N SER A 254 -9.97 -6.65 15.37
CA SER A 254 -9.78 -6.37 16.79
C SER A 254 -11.10 -6.61 17.52
N LYS A 255 -11.12 -7.61 18.40
CA LYS A 255 -12.31 -7.92 19.23
C LYS A 255 -12.58 -6.83 20.25
N THR A 256 -11.51 -6.22 20.77
CA THR A 256 -11.57 -5.13 21.76
C THR A 256 -12.16 -3.87 21.14
N ASP A 257 -11.64 -3.45 19.99
CA ASP A 257 -12.03 -2.18 19.35
C ASP A 257 -13.14 -2.34 18.31
N LYS A 258 -13.53 -3.59 18.01
CA LYS A 258 -14.53 -3.94 17.00
C LYS A 258 -14.22 -3.35 15.61
N VAL A 259 -12.96 -3.41 15.21
CA VAL A 259 -12.46 -2.84 13.95
C VAL A 259 -11.79 -3.88 13.07
N ILE A 260 -11.83 -3.64 11.77
CA ILE A 260 -11.00 -4.35 10.79
C ILE A 260 -9.66 -3.60 10.67
N SER A 261 -8.59 -4.15 11.22
CA SER A 261 -7.27 -3.50 11.24
C SER A 261 -6.38 -3.89 10.05
N SER A 262 -6.75 -4.92 9.30
CA SER A 262 -6.14 -5.31 8.03
C SER A 262 -7.16 -6.04 7.18
N PHE A 263 -7.13 -5.82 5.87
CA PHE A 263 -8.03 -6.42 4.90
C PHE A 263 -7.25 -6.75 3.62
N ASP A 264 -7.44 -7.95 3.09
CA ASP A 264 -6.90 -8.45 1.82
C ASP A 264 -8.06 -9.11 1.07
N LEU A 265 -8.34 -8.67 -0.15
CA LEU A 265 -9.42 -9.17 -0.99
C LEU A 265 -8.90 -9.45 -2.40
N TYR A 266 -9.05 -10.70 -2.81
CA TYR A 266 -8.79 -11.16 -4.17
C TYR A 266 -10.11 -11.46 -4.89
N ILE A 267 -10.32 -10.75 -5.99
CA ILE A 267 -11.49 -10.88 -6.87
C ILE A 267 -11.03 -11.54 -8.17
N THR A 268 -11.72 -12.59 -8.62
CA THR A 268 -11.45 -13.28 -9.88
C THR A 268 -12.70 -13.39 -10.75
N ASN A 269 -12.52 -13.75 -12.02
CA ASN A 269 -13.56 -13.87 -13.04
C ASN A 269 -14.20 -12.53 -13.43
N MET A 270 -13.50 -11.43 -13.14
CA MET A 270 -13.92 -10.11 -13.61
C MET A 270 -14.01 -10.10 -15.14
N SER A 271 -14.97 -9.34 -15.65
CA SER A 271 -15.20 -9.17 -17.09
C SER A 271 -15.44 -7.71 -17.46
N GLN A 272 -15.11 -6.78 -16.55
CA GLN A 272 -15.24 -5.35 -16.78
C GLN A 272 -14.27 -4.93 -17.89
N SER A 273 -14.82 -4.35 -18.97
CA SER A 273 -14.03 -3.80 -20.06
C SER A 273 -14.11 -2.29 -20.12
N PHE A 274 -13.04 -1.68 -20.61
CA PHE A 274 -12.95 -0.24 -20.84
C PHE A 274 -12.28 0.03 -22.18
N LYS A 275 -12.75 1.07 -22.87
CA LYS A 275 -12.14 1.55 -24.12
C LYS A 275 -11.11 2.61 -23.78
N ASN A 276 -9.96 2.54 -24.45
CA ASN A 276 -8.91 3.54 -24.31
C ASN A 276 -8.19 3.74 -25.65
N LYS A 277 -7.29 4.72 -25.71
CA LYS A 277 -6.46 5.02 -26.88
C LYS A 277 -5.00 5.00 -26.49
N ASN A 278 -4.15 4.48 -27.37
CA ASN A 278 -2.71 4.59 -27.20
C ASN A 278 -2.20 6.00 -27.56
N LYS A 279 -0.90 6.25 -27.39
CA LYS A 279 -0.25 7.53 -27.77
C LYS A 279 -0.39 7.90 -29.25
N ARG A 280 -0.67 6.93 -30.13
CA ARG A 280 -0.94 7.17 -31.56
C ARG A 280 -2.42 7.49 -31.82
N GLY A 281 -3.25 7.54 -30.78
CA GLY A 281 -4.69 7.75 -30.89
C GLY A 281 -5.48 6.51 -31.32
N GLU A 282 -4.83 5.35 -31.47
CA GLU A 282 -5.47 4.11 -31.90
C GLU A 282 -6.22 3.48 -30.71
N ALA A 283 -7.45 3.03 -30.96
CA ALA A 283 -8.30 2.44 -29.93
C ALA A 283 -7.83 1.03 -29.54
N TYR A 284 -7.99 0.70 -28.26
CA TYR A 284 -7.88 -0.64 -27.72
C TYR A 284 -8.92 -0.85 -26.63
N GLU A 285 -9.22 -2.11 -26.31
CA GLU A 285 -10.10 -2.48 -25.20
C GLU A 285 -9.26 -3.14 -24.10
N GLY A 286 -9.35 -2.64 -22.87
CA GLY A 286 -8.80 -3.31 -21.69
C GLY A 286 -9.88 -4.15 -21.03
N VAL A 287 -9.53 -5.36 -20.60
CA VAL A 287 -10.42 -6.26 -19.85
C VAL A 287 -9.73 -6.67 -18.56
N ALA A 288 -10.31 -6.32 -17.41
CA ALA A 288 -9.83 -6.77 -16.11
C ALA A 288 -10.36 -8.18 -15.81
N THR A 289 -9.49 -9.09 -15.36
CA THR A 289 -9.83 -10.48 -15.04
C THR A 289 -9.69 -10.81 -13.56
N SER A 290 -8.82 -10.09 -12.86
CA SER A 290 -8.72 -10.16 -11.41
C SER A 290 -8.23 -8.84 -10.80
N ASN A 291 -8.53 -8.68 -9.51
CA ASN A 291 -8.12 -7.53 -8.72
C ASN A 291 -7.75 -8.01 -7.31
N ASN A 292 -6.61 -7.57 -6.80
CA ASN A 292 -6.17 -7.79 -5.43
C ASN A 292 -6.13 -6.44 -4.73
N ILE A 293 -6.81 -6.31 -3.59
CA ILE A 293 -6.94 -5.06 -2.85
C ILE A 293 -6.52 -5.31 -1.41
N LYS A 294 -5.61 -4.49 -0.88
CA LYS A 294 -5.20 -4.57 0.53
C LYS A 294 -5.28 -3.23 1.23
N TYR A 295 -5.74 -3.26 2.47
CA TYR A 295 -5.70 -2.15 3.40
C TYR A 295 -5.02 -2.61 4.69
N ASP A 296 -4.19 -1.74 5.25
CA ASP A 296 -3.58 -1.94 6.56
C ASP A 296 -3.74 -0.68 7.40
N PHE A 297 -3.95 -0.86 8.70
CA PHE A 297 -4.16 0.21 9.67
C PHE A 297 -3.34 0.01 10.93
N TYR A 298 -2.81 1.10 11.48
CA TYR A 298 -2.20 1.10 12.80
C TYR A 298 -3.01 1.97 13.77
N LYS A 299 -2.89 1.66 15.06
CA LYS A 299 -3.59 2.39 16.13
C LYS A 299 -2.69 3.50 16.66
N LYS A 300 -3.22 4.71 16.75
CA LYS A 300 -2.59 5.87 17.39
C LYS A 300 -3.65 6.66 18.16
N ASP A 301 -3.38 6.96 19.43
CA ASP A 301 -4.26 7.76 20.29
C ASP A 301 -5.73 7.26 20.29
N GLY A 302 -5.89 5.93 20.31
CA GLY A 302 -7.19 5.27 20.33
C GLY A 302 -7.93 5.22 18.98
N LYS A 303 -7.35 5.75 17.90
CA LYS A 303 -7.94 5.75 16.55
C LYS A 303 -7.11 4.91 15.58
N TYR A 304 -7.77 4.36 14.57
CA TYR A 304 -7.12 3.65 13.48
C TYR A 304 -6.79 4.59 12.32
N LEU A 305 -5.53 4.58 11.90
CA LEU A 305 -4.99 5.38 10.80
C LEU A 305 -4.61 4.46 9.63
N PRO A 306 -4.88 4.86 8.38
CA PRO A 306 -4.42 4.11 7.22
C PRO A 306 -2.89 4.07 7.21
N ALA A 307 -2.35 2.91 6.82
CA ALA A 307 -0.93 2.61 6.78
C ALA A 307 -0.50 2.22 5.37
N LEU A 308 -1.32 1.40 4.71
CA LEU A 308 -1.14 0.93 3.33
C LEU A 308 -2.47 0.88 2.60
N VAL A 309 -2.45 1.29 1.33
CA VAL A 309 -3.44 0.91 0.32
C VAL A 309 -2.68 0.26 -0.83
N TYR A 310 -3.06 -0.98 -1.16
CA TYR A 310 -2.49 -1.74 -2.26
C TYR A 310 -3.58 -2.14 -3.24
N THR A 311 -3.27 -2.11 -4.53
CA THR A 311 -4.11 -2.63 -5.59
C THR A 311 -3.25 -3.30 -6.65
N GLU A 312 -3.61 -4.52 -7.05
CA GLU A 312 -3.05 -5.19 -8.23
C GLU A 312 -4.18 -5.63 -9.14
N ILE A 313 -4.22 -5.11 -10.37
CA ILE A 313 -5.20 -5.48 -11.38
C ILE A 313 -4.48 -6.31 -12.44
N LYS A 314 -5.04 -7.48 -12.78
CA LYS A 314 -4.59 -8.30 -13.92
C LYS A 314 -5.68 -8.39 -14.96
N GLY A 315 -5.26 -8.51 -16.20
CA GLY A 315 -6.19 -8.57 -17.32
C GLY A 315 -5.47 -8.71 -18.65
N TYR A 316 -6.10 -8.18 -19.68
CA TYR A 316 -5.50 -8.10 -21.00
C TYR A 316 -6.00 -6.89 -21.78
N ALA A 317 -5.18 -6.43 -22.72
CA ALA A 317 -5.57 -5.47 -23.73
C ALA A 317 -5.84 -6.20 -25.06
N LEU A 318 -6.95 -5.87 -25.72
CA LEU A 318 -7.30 -6.27 -27.07
C LEU A 318 -6.96 -5.13 -28.03
N TYR A 319 -6.03 -5.38 -28.94
CA TYR A 319 -5.60 -4.41 -29.95
C TYR A 319 -5.28 -5.13 -31.26
N LYS A 320 -5.91 -4.69 -32.36
CA LYS A 320 -5.78 -5.31 -33.70
C LYS A 320 -5.92 -6.84 -33.64
N GLU A 321 -6.99 -7.31 -32.98
CA GLU A 321 -7.33 -8.73 -32.80
C GLU A 321 -6.31 -9.55 -31.99
N LYS A 322 -5.28 -8.90 -31.42
CA LYS A 322 -4.30 -9.54 -30.54
C LYS A 322 -4.61 -9.24 -29.08
N LYS A 323 -4.40 -10.26 -28.25
CA LYS A 323 -4.54 -10.20 -26.80
C LYS A 323 -3.16 -10.06 -26.14
N TYR A 324 -3.00 -9.04 -25.32
CA TYR A 324 -1.78 -8.74 -24.58
C TYR A 324 -2.07 -8.84 -23.08
N PRO A 325 -1.55 -9.82 -22.34
CA PRO A 325 -1.62 -9.86 -20.89
C PRO A 325 -1.06 -8.58 -20.27
N VAL A 326 -1.84 -7.92 -19.41
CA VAL A 326 -1.43 -6.71 -18.70
C VAL A 326 -1.64 -6.87 -17.21
N SER A 327 -0.76 -6.25 -16.41
CA SER A 327 -1.01 -6.06 -14.99
C SER A 327 -0.50 -4.71 -14.48
N PHE A 328 -1.21 -4.18 -13.51
CA PHE A 328 -0.90 -2.91 -12.85
C PHE A 328 -0.86 -3.13 -11.35
N ILE A 329 0.19 -2.62 -10.72
CA ILE A 329 0.30 -2.58 -9.26
C ILE A 329 0.37 -1.13 -8.84
N GLN A 330 -0.40 -0.77 -7.82
CA GLN A 330 -0.28 0.49 -7.11
C GLN A 330 -0.20 0.24 -5.61
N GLU A 331 0.79 0.84 -4.99
CA GLU A 331 1.00 0.81 -3.55
C GLU A 331 1.11 2.26 -3.05
N ILE A 332 0.34 2.60 -2.01
CA ILE A 332 0.41 3.88 -1.31
C ILE A 332 0.70 3.59 0.16
N ASN A 333 1.90 3.97 0.61
CA ASN A 333 2.35 3.83 1.98
C ASN A 333 2.19 5.17 2.70
N PHE A 334 1.37 5.21 3.75
CA PHE A 334 1.11 6.39 4.57
C PHE A 334 2.18 6.50 5.66
N GLN A 335 3.32 7.09 5.31
CA GLN A 335 4.54 7.00 6.11
C GLN A 335 4.49 7.83 7.38
N LYS A 336 3.97 9.06 7.32
CA LYS A 336 3.85 9.95 8.48
C LYS A 336 2.49 10.59 8.52
N PHE A 337 1.93 10.64 9.72
CA PHE A 337 0.63 11.23 9.99
C PHE A 337 0.75 12.51 10.82
N LEU A 338 0.04 13.54 10.38
CA LEU A 338 -0.12 14.80 11.08
C LEU A 338 -1.63 15.10 11.19
N GLU A 339 -2.08 15.47 12.39
CA GLU A 339 -3.36 16.16 12.51
C GLU A 339 -3.27 17.49 11.76
N SER A 340 -4.35 17.87 11.08
CA SER A 340 -4.39 19.10 10.30
C SER A 340 -5.50 20.00 10.80
N ASP A 341 -5.18 21.27 11.01
CA ASP A 341 -6.12 22.36 11.18
C ASP A 341 -6.38 23.11 9.86
N LYS A 342 -5.64 22.78 8.81
CA LYS A 342 -5.69 23.43 7.49
C LYS A 342 -6.85 22.93 6.66
N LYS A 343 -7.45 23.86 5.89
CA LYS A 343 -8.45 23.57 4.85
C LYS A 343 -7.77 23.23 3.52
N GLY A 344 -7.05 22.12 3.46
CA GLY A 344 -6.40 21.65 2.23
C GLY A 344 -4.88 21.86 2.16
N LEU A 345 -4.35 21.57 0.98
CA LEU A 345 -2.95 21.73 0.61
C LEU A 345 -2.71 23.06 -0.10
N LYS A 346 -1.55 23.65 0.15
CA LYS A 346 -1.11 24.86 -0.57
C LYS A 346 -0.84 24.57 -2.05
N ASN A 347 -0.21 23.44 -2.33
CA ASN A 347 0.16 23.00 -3.67
C ASN A 347 -0.52 21.66 -3.97
N LYS A 348 -1.79 21.71 -4.39
CA LYS A 348 -2.51 20.53 -4.87
C LYS A 348 -2.23 20.27 -6.34
N ILE A 349 -2.29 19.00 -6.75
CA ILE A 349 -2.18 18.59 -8.15
C ILE A 349 -3.54 18.53 -8.84
N ASP A 350 -3.54 18.54 -10.16
CA ASP A 350 -4.73 18.22 -10.96
C ASP A 350 -4.94 16.71 -10.98
N LEU A 351 -6.03 16.26 -10.36
CA LEU A 351 -6.36 14.86 -10.20
C LEU A 351 -6.72 14.16 -11.53
N ASN A 352 -7.02 14.92 -12.59
CA ASN A 352 -7.36 14.38 -13.90
C ASN A 352 -6.13 14.07 -14.76
N LYS A 353 -4.94 14.52 -14.35
CA LYS A 353 -3.68 14.32 -15.08
C LYS A 353 -2.86 13.20 -14.46
N ASN A 354 -1.94 12.61 -15.21
CA ASN A 354 -0.94 11.70 -14.64
C ASN A 354 -0.09 12.43 -13.57
N LEU A 355 0.51 11.68 -12.65
CA LEU A 355 1.34 12.27 -11.60
C LEU A 355 2.55 13.00 -12.19
N THR A 356 3.13 12.43 -13.24
CA THR A 356 4.27 13.00 -13.99
C THR A 356 3.95 14.31 -14.71
N GLU A 357 2.69 14.56 -15.04
CA GLU A 357 2.23 15.79 -15.69
C GLU A 357 2.03 16.95 -14.70
N ASN A 358 2.01 16.66 -13.40
CA ASN A 358 1.80 17.65 -12.34
C ASN A 358 3.12 18.26 -11.81
N ILE A 359 4.26 17.96 -12.43
CA ILE A 359 5.59 18.33 -11.93
C ILE A 359 6.01 19.68 -12.50
N ALA A 360 6.08 20.70 -11.65
CA ALA A 360 6.44 22.06 -12.07
C ALA A 360 7.86 22.16 -12.67
N ASN A 361 8.85 21.44 -12.12
CA ASN A 361 10.26 21.58 -12.52
C ASN A 361 10.90 20.32 -13.13
N LYS A 362 10.15 19.21 -13.31
CA LYS A 362 10.66 17.89 -13.77
C LYS A 362 11.94 17.39 -13.07
N GLU A 363 12.38 17.99 -11.96
CA GLU A 363 13.55 17.55 -11.21
C GLU A 363 13.26 16.20 -10.58
N ILE A 364 13.86 15.16 -11.17
CA ILE A 364 14.01 13.86 -10.54
C ILE A 364 15.12 14.03 -9.50
N LYS A 365 14.75 14.11 -8.22
CA LYS A 365 15.71 14.05 -7.13
C LYS A 365 15.83 12.58 -6.76
N GLU A 366 16.80 11.91 -7.38
CA GLU A 366 17.18 10.56 -6.99
C GLU A 366 17.46 10.57 -5.49
N ASN A 367 16.65 9.82 -4.76
CA ASN A 367 16.81 9.59 -3.33
C ASN A 367 16.96 8.09 -3.15
N ASN A 368 17.87 7.68 -2.26
CA ASN A 368 18.05 6.29 -1.84
C ASN A 368 16.72 5.72 -1.33
N THR A 369 15.96 5.08 -2.22
CA THR A 369 14.80 4.28 -1.89
C THR A 369 15.20 2.86 -2.20
N LEU A 370 15.08 1.97 -1.22
CA LEU A 370 15.44 0.58 -1.42
C LEU A 370 14.50 -0.09 -2.45
N LEU A 371 15.03 -0.35 -3.64
CA LEU A 371 14.32 -1.04 -4.72
C LEU A 371 14.36 -2.56 -4.51
N SER A 372 13.34 -3.26 -4.99
CA SER A 372 13.44 -4.71 -5.20
C SER A 372 14.43 -5.03 -6.33
N LYS A 373 14.89 -6.27 -6.43
CA LYS A 373 15.82 -6.72 -7.47
C LYS A 373 15.22 -6.56 -8.86
N GLU A 374 13.93 -6.82 -9.03
CA GLU A 374 13.24 -6.60 -10.30
C GLU A 374 13.20 -5.10 -10.64
N GLU A 375 12.83 -4.27 -9.67
CA GLU A 375 12.80 -2.81 -9.83
C GLU A 375 14.19 -2.25 -10.19
N GLN A 376 15.23 -2.66 -9.46
CA GLN A 376 16.61 -2.25 -9.70
C GLN A 376 17.08 -2.69 -11.10
N LYS A 377 16.85 -3.96 -11.46
CA LYS A 377 17.17 -4.46 -12.80
C LYS A 377 16.45 -3.65 -13.88
N PHE A 378 15.17 -3.34 -13.68
CA PHE A 378 14.41 -2.54 -14.63
C PHE A 378 14.97 -1.13 -14.78
N ILE A 379 15.40 -0.48 -13.68
CA ILE A 379 16.04 0.83 -13.72
C ILE A 379 17.40 0.78 -14.44
N ASP A 380 18.22 -0.23 -14.15
CA ASP A 380 19.58 -0.39 -14.67
C ASP A 380 19.65 -0.81 -16.14
N GLU A 381 18.58 -1.41 -16.69
CA GLU A 381 18.50 -1.72 -18.12
C GLU A 381 18.66 -0.42 -18.96
N PRO A 382 19.36 -0.42 -20.09
CA PRO A 382 19.48 0.78 -20.93
C PRO A 382 18.15 1.19 -21.61
#